data_AF-A0A3M7SUH2-F1
#
_entry.id   AF-A0A3M7SUH2-F1
#
_cell.length_a   1.000
_cell.length_b   1.000
_cell.length_c   1.000
_cell.angle_alpha   90.00
_cell.angle_beta   90.00
_cell.angle_gamma   90.00
#
_symmetry.space_group_name_H-M   'P 1'
#
loop_
_entity.id
_entity.type
_entity.pdbx_description
1 polymer ?
#
loop_
_entity_poly.entity_id
_entity_poly.type
_entity_poly.pdbx_seq_one_letter_code
_entity_poly.pdbx_strand_id
1 'polypeptide(L)'
;MSDLETNCMFNTLTRVYHESVSKFIPKLTLSEKNISTRKKPKWFNKNIKRLTNLKYKWFIRTQIDSKNESTKAAYNSVCRLVEKEVKKARKNYEWSIIRNCKNESKRIFSYIINRK
;
A
#
# COMPACT_ATOMS: atom_id res chain seq x y z
N MET A 1 12.73 46.37 -19.76
CA MET A 1 11.91 45.17 -20.03
C MET A 1 10.56 45.45 -19.41
N SER A 2 9.51 45.51 -20.23
CA SER A 2 8.18 45.93 -19.77
C SER A 2 7.51 44.82 -18.96
N ASP A 3 6.65 45.18 -17.99
CA ASP A 3 5.90 44.20 -17.17
C ASP A 3 5.08 43.21 -18.03
N LEU A 4 4.68 43.64 -19.23
CA LEU A 4 3.97 42.82 -20.20
C LEU A 4 4.86 41.70 -20.78
N GLU A 5 6.12 42.00 -21.09
CA GLU A 5 7.09 41.03 -21.60
C GLU A 5 7.45 39.99 -20.52
N THR A 6 7.63 40.44 -19.28
CA THR A 6 7.93 39.56 -18.14
C THR A 6 6.77 38.59 -17.87
N ASN A 7 5.53 39.07 -17.91
CA ASN A 7 4.34 38.23 -17.76
C ASN A 7 4.17 37.24 -18.92
N CYS A 8 4.47 37.66 -20.16
CA CYS A 8 4.43 36.79 -21.33
C CYS A 8 5.46 35.65 -21.23
N MET A 9 6.69 35.96 -20.81
CA MET A 9 7.73 34.95 -20.59
C MET A 9 7.37 33.99 -19.45
N PHE A 10 6.83 34.49 -18.34
CA PHE A 10 6.38 33.67 -17.23
C PHE A 10 5.25 32.70 -17.62
N ASN A 11 4.25 33.19 -18.37
CA ASN A 11 3.16 32.36 -18.87
C ASN A 11 3.65 31.29 -19.85
N THR A 12 4.60 31.63 -20.71
CA THR A 12 5.21 30.70 -21.66
C THR A 12 5.97 29.59 -20.93
N LEU A 13 6.79 29.95 -19.94
CA LEU A 13 7.52 29.01 -19.10
C LEU A 13 6.56 28.05 -18.37
N THR A 14 5.49 28.61 -17.79
CA THR A 14 4.49 27.85 -17.03
C THR A 14 3.77 26.85 -17.93
N ARG A 15 3.40 27.26 -19.16
CA ARG A 15 2.79 26.37 -20.15
C ARG A 15 3.73 25.22 -20.54
N VAL A 16 4.99 25.53 -20.88
CA VAL A 16 5.99 24.52 -21.27
C VAL A 16 6.26 23.55 -20.13
N TYR A 17 6.35 24.04 -18.90
CA TYR A 17 6.50 23.21 -17.71
C TYR A 17 5.31 22.26 -17.53
N HIS A 18 4.08 22.76 -17.58
CA HIS A 18 2.88 21.93 -17.45
C HIS A 18 2.74 20.90 -18.57
N GLU A 19 3.03 21.25 -19.82
CA GLU A 19 3.03 20.32 -20.95
C GLU A 19 4.08 19.21 -20.79
N SER A 20 5.26 19.56 -20.30
CA SER A 20 6.36 18.61 -20.11
C SER A 20 6.06 17.65 -18.95
N VAL A 21 5.55 18.18 -17.84
CA VAL A 21 5.16 17.39 -16.66
C VAL A 21 3.99 16.45 -16.99
N SER A 22 3.00 16.91 -17.77
CA SER A 22 1.86 16.12 -18.26
C SER A 22 2.30 14.89 -19.08
N LYS A 23 3.35 15.02 -19.88
CA LYS A 23 3.91 13.93 -20.70
C LYS A 23 4.80 12.98 -19.89
N PHE A 24 5.49 13.50 -18.88
CA PHE A 24 6.47 12.73 -18.10
C PHE A 24 5.84 11.98 -16.92
N ILE A 25 4.77 12.50 -16.30
CA ILE A 25 4.07 11.76 -15.24
C ILE A 25 3.31 10.61 -15.91
N PRO A 26 3.67 9.34 -15.64
CA PRO A 26 2.90 8.22 -16.16
C PRO A 26 1.46 8.37 -15.69
N LYS A 27 0.52 8.47 -16.64
CA LYS A 27 -0.91 8.35 -16.32
C LYS A 27 -1.11 6.94 -15.79
N LEU A 28 -1.09 6.80 -14.46
CA LEU A 28 -1.47 5.59 -13.75
C LEU A 28 -2.95 5.35 -14.03
N THR A 29 -3.26 4.73 -15.18
CA THR A 29 -4.56 4.14 -15.44
C THR A 29 -4.66 2.91 -14.58
N LEU A 30 -4.95 3.13 -13.29
CA LEU A 30 -5.37 2.07 -12.40
C LEU A 30 -6.72 1.59 -12.93
N SER A 31 -6.69 0.58 -13.81
CA SER A 31 -7.89 -0.08 -14.32
C SER A 31 -8.80 -0.39 -13.13
N GLU A 32 -10.02 0.14 -13.13
CA GLU A 32 -11.00 -0.06 -12.05
C GLU A 32 -11.24 -1.55 -11.79
N LYS A 33 -11.12 -2.39 -12.83
CA LYS A 33 -11.18 -3.86 -12.75
C LYS A 33 -10.10 -4.47 -11.86
N ASN A 34 -8.94 -3.83 -11.70
CA ASN A 34 -7.80 -4.34 -10.92
C ASN A 34 -7.76 -3.83 -9.47
N ILE A 35 -8.41 -2.69 -9.17
CA ILE A 35 -8.47 -2.15 -7.79
C ILE A 35 -9.60 -2.84 -7.00
N SER A 36 -10.75 -3.04 -7.62
CA SER A 36 -11.96 -3.58 -6.97
C SER A 36 -11.89 -5.09 -6.68
N THR A 37 -11.09 -5.84 -7.45
CA THR A 37 -11.05 -7.31 -7.39
C THR A 37 -10.09 -7.88 -6.35
N ARG A 38 -9.25 -7.06 -5.70
CA ARG A 38 -8.41 -7.53 -4.58
C ARG A 38 -9.25 -7.70 -3.32
N LYS A 39 -10.06 -8.76 -3.29
CA LYS A 39 -10.73 -9.22 -2.07
C LYS A 39 -9.68 -9.39 -0.97
N LYS A 40 -9.90 -8.71 0.15
CA LYS A 40 -9.02 -8.83 1.31
C LYS A 40 -8.96 -10.30 1.74
N PRO A 41 -7.78 -10.80 2.13
CA PRO A 41 -7.68 -12.14 2.69
C PRO A 41 -8.63 -12.31 3.87
N LYS A 42 -9.21 -13.51 4.03
CA LYS A 42 -10.18 -13.78 5.11
C LYS A 42 -9.61 -13.59 6.52
N TRP A 43 -8.29 -13.70 6.68
CA TRP A 43 -7.56 -13.44 7.92
C TRP A 43 -7.19 -11.97 8.14
N PHE A 44 -7.45 -11.09 7.17
CA PHE A 44 -7.10 -9.67 7.27
C PHE A 44 -8.02 -8.95 8.25
N ASN A 45 -7.44 -8.25 9.23
CA ASN A 45 -8.19 -7.61 10.31
C ASN A 45 -7.83 -6.12 10.46
N LYS A 46 -8.55 -5.42 11.37
CA LYS A 46 -8.36 -3.98 11.62
C LYS A 46 -6.94 -3.64 12.12
N ASN A 47 -6.30 -4.52 12.88
CA ASN A 47 -4.93 -4.31 13.38
C ASN A 47 -3.91 -4.32 12.25
N ILE A 48 -4.00 -5.31 11.35
CA ILE A 48 -3.14 -5.39 10.16
C ILE A 48 -3.33 -4.16 9.29
N LYS A 49 -4.57 -3.70 9.08
CA LYS A 49 -4.86 -2.44 8.37
C LYS A 49 -4.14 -1.26 9.02
N ARG A 50 -4.28 -1.10 10.34
CA ARG A 50 -3.65 0.00 11.10
C ARG A 50 -2.12 -0.03 10.97
N LEU A 51 -1.51 -1.19 11.15
CA LEU A 51 -0.05 -1.36 11.05
C LEU A 51 0.45 -1.15 9.63
N THR A 52 -0.31 -1.57 8.61
CA THR A 52 0.04 -1.36 7.20
C THR A 52 0.00 0.13 6.84
N ASN A 53 -1.00 0.86 7.33
CA ASN A 53 -1.06 2.32 7.17
C ASN A 53 0.12 3.00 7.88
N LEU A 54 0.48 2.53 9.08
CA LEU A 54 1.64 3.05 9.81
C LEU A 54 2.95 2.75 9.07
N LYS A 55 3.11 1.54 8.52
CA LYS A 55 4.24 1.16 7.67
C LYS A 55 4.38 2.10 6.48
N TYR A 56 3.26 2.43 5.82
CA TYR A 56 3.26 3.36 4.70
C TYR A 56 3.72 4.77 5.12
N LYS A 57 3.22 5.29 6.24
CA LYS A 57 3.68 6.60 6.77
C LYS A 57 5.19 6.62 7.03
N TRP A 58 5.73 5.56 7.64
CA TRP A 58 7.16 5.45 7.87
C TRP A 58 7.97 5.28 6.58
N PHE A 59 7.44 4.54 5.60
CA PHE A 59 8.06 4.43 4.29
C PHE A 59 8.21 5.80 3.62
N ILE A 60 7.17 6.63 3.64
CA ILE A 60 7.27 7.99 3.09
C ILE A 60 8.36 8.80 3.83
N ARG A 61 8.44 8.68 5.15
CA ARG A 61 9.50 9.33 5.94
C ARG A 61 10.91 8.85 5.58
N THR A 62 11.10 7.56 5.29
CA THR A 62 12.42 7.07 4.84
C THR A 62 12.79 7.58 3.45
N GLN A 63 11.82 7.97 2.62
CA GLN A 63 12.11 8.62 1.34
C GLN A 63 12.52 10.09 1.51
N ILE A 64 11.88 10.81 2.44
CA ILE A 64 12.19 12.22 2.73
C ILE A 64 13.56 12.33 3.44
N ASP A 65 13.76 11.55 4.50
CA ASP A 65 14.96 11.60 5.35
C ASP A 65 15.82 10.34 5.20
N SER A 66 16.31 10.07 3.98
CA SER A 66 16.98 8.80 3.62
C SER A 66 18.27 8.50 4.39
N LYS A 67 18.93 9.52 4.94
CA LYS A 67 20.14 9.38 5.76
C LYS A 67 19.86 9.23 7.26
N ASN A 68 18.59 9.35 7.68
CA ASN A 68 18.23 9.25 9.10
C ASN A 68 18.04 7.79 9.52
N GLU A 69 19.01 7.28 10.29
CA GLU A 69 19.02 5.89 10.73
C GLU A 69 17.92 5.57 11.75
N SER A 70 17.50 6.54 12.56
CA SER A 70 16.37 6.39 13.48
C SER A 70 15.06 6.17 12.71
N THR A 71 14.85 6.91 11.63
CA THR A 71 13.68 6.75 10.74
C THR A 71 13.66 5.36 10.10
N LYS A 72 14.81 4.86 9.63
CA LYS A 72 14.94 3.49 9.10
C LYS A 72 14.67 2.43 10.16
N ALA A 73 15.21 2.59 11.37
CA ALA A 73 14.97 1.68 12.48
C ALA A 73 13.48 1.61 12.85
N ALA A 74 12.80 2.76 12.90
CA ALA A 74 11.36 2.84 13.15
C ALA A 74 10.54 2.14 12.04
N TYR A 75 10.88 2.37 10.77
CA TYR A 75 10.26 1.67 9.65
C TYR A 75 10.43 0.15 9.73
N ASN A 76 11.65 -0.32 10.00
CA ASN A 76 11.97 -1.74 10.13
C ASN A 76 11.22 -2.38 11.30
N SER A 77 11.12 -1.68 12.44
CA SER A 77 10.32 -2.12 13.59
C SER A 77 8.85 -2.33 13.22
N VAL A 78 8.25 -1.37 12.52
CA VAL A 78 6.86 -1.49 12.05
C VAL A 78 6.70 -2.61 11.02
N CYS A 79 7.68 -2.84 10.15
CA CYS A 79 7.66 -3.98 9.22
C CYS A 79 7.60 -5.33 9.97
N ARG A 80 8.44 -5.50 10.99
CA ARG A 80 8.44 -6.71 11.84
C ARG A 80 7.11 -6.88 12.58
N LEU A 81 6.51 -5.79 13.06
CA LEU A 81 5.19 -5.82 13.71
C LEU A 81 4.08 -6.26 12.75
N VAL A 82 4.07 -5.72 11.52
CA VAL A 82 3.12 -6.16 10.48
C VAL A 82 3.28 -7.65 10.22
N GLU A 83 4.51 -8.12 10.02
CA GLU A 83 4.79 -9.53 9.75
C GLU A 83 4.31 -10.45 10.89
N LYS A 84 4.61 -10.08 12.13
CA LYS A 84 4.17 -10.82 13.33
C LYS A 84 2.64 -10.90 13.40
N GLU A 85 1.95 -9.79 13.17
CA GLU A 85 0.48 -9.76 13.25
C GLU A 85 -0.17 -10.53 12.10
N VAL A 86 0.41 -10.49 10.89
CA VAL A 86 -0.04 -11.30 9.76
C VAL A 86 0.11 -12.79 10.05
N LYS A 87 1.28 -13.22 10.55
CA LYS A 87 1.52 -14.62 10.93
C LYS A 87 0.52 -15.07 12.00
N LYS A 88 0.30 -14.26 13.04
CA LYS A 88 -0.66 -14.54 14.11
C LYS A 88 -2.09 -14.66 13.58
N ALA A 89 -2.53 -13.70 12.75
CA ALA A 89 -3.88 -13.69 12.20
C ALA A 89 -4.13 -14.89 11.28
N ARG A 90 -3.15 -15.24 10.44
CA ARG A 90 -3.22 -16.43 9.58
C ARG A 90 -3.31 -17.71 10.41
N LYS A 91 -2.46 -17.88 11.42
CA LYS A 91 -2.49 -19.02 12.33
C LYS A 91 -3.85 -19.14 13.03
N ASN A 92 -4.38 -18.04 13.57
CA ASN A 92 -5.69 -18.05 14.23
C ASN A 92 -6.83 -18.41 13.28
N TYR A 93 -6.77 -17.96 12.03
CA TYR A 93 -7.74 -18.30 11.01
C TYR A 93 -7.65 -19.78 10.59
N GLU A 94 -6.44 -20.32 10.45
CA GLU A 94 -6.24 -21.75 10.19
C GLU A 94 -6.77 -22.60 11.36
N TRP A 95 -6.49 -22.19 12.60
CA TRP A 95 -7.01 -22.85 13.79
C TRP A 95 -8.54 -22.83 13.86
N SER A 96 -9.20 -21.74 13.47
CA SER A 96 -10.67 -21.69 13.48
C SER A 96 -11.29 -22.60 12.42
N ILE A 97 -10.65 -22.74 11.24
CA ILE A 97 -11.06 -23.72 10.23
C ILE A 97 -10.92 -25.14 10.76
N ILE A 98 -9.78 -25.47 11.38
CA ILE A 98 -9.52 -26.81 11.92
C ILE A 98 -10.51 -27.13 13.04
N ARG A 99 -10.75 -26.20 13.97
CA ARG A 99 -11.68 -26.40 15.09
C ARG A 99 -13.10 -26.68 14.62
N ASN A 100 -13.52 -26.01 13.55
CA ASN A 100 -14.87 -26.13 13.00
C ASN A 100 -14.98 -27.20 11.90
N CYS A 101 -13.90 -27.95 11.60
CA CYS A 101 -13.86 -28.85 10.44
C CYS A 101 -14.89 -30.00 10.53
N LYS A 102 -15.23 -30.44 11.74
CA LYS A 102 -16.23 -31.49 11.97
C LYS A 102 -17.63 -31.05 11.54
N ASN A 103 -17.96 -29.77 11.75
CA ASN A 103 -19.27 -29.21 11.43
C ASN A 103 -19.30 -28.57 10.02
N GLU A 104 -18.15 -28.11 9.52
CA GLU A 104 -18.03 -27.38 8.25
C GLU A 104 -16.88 -27.93 7.38
N SER A 105 -16.92 -29.22 7.06
CA SER A 105 -15.88 -29.91 6.29
C SER A 105 -15.56 -29.23 4.94
N LYS A 106 -16.55 -28.64 4.26
CA LYS A 106 -16.37 -27.87 3.01
C LYS A 106 -15.40 -26.69 3.15
N ARG A 107 -15.27 -26.10 4.35
CA ARG A 107 -14.36 -24.96 4.58
C ARG A 107 -12.90 -25.35 4.56
N ILE A 108 -12.54 -26.52 5.09
CA ILE A 108 -11.14 -26.99 5.04
C ILE A 108 -10.73 -27.35 3.61
N PHE A 109 -11.61 -27.99 2.83
CA PHE A 109 -11.37 -28.25 1.40
C PHE A 109 -11.21 -26.96 0.61
N SER A 110 -12.12 -26.00 0.80
CA SER A 110 -12.01 -24.67 0.19
C SER A 110 -10.70 -23.96 0.56
N TYR A 111 -10.25 -24.07 1.81
CA TYR A 111 -9.00 -23.47 2.25
C TYR A 111 -7.77 -24.09 1.57
N ILE A 112 -7.74 -25.40 1.41
CA ILE A 112 -6.64 -26.13 0.74
C ILE A 112 -6.59 -25.80 -0.76
N ILE A 113 -7.75 -25.81 -1.44
CA ILE A 113 -7.83 -25.55 -2.88
C ILE A 113 -7.39 -24.12 -3.23
N ASN A 114 -7.83 -23.13 -2.45
CA ASN A 114 -7.51 -21.71 -2.68
C ASN A 114 -6.11 -21.30 -2.15
N ARG A 115 -5.26 -22.26 -1.77
CA ARG A 115 -3.88 -22.00 -1.29
C ARG A 115 -2.84 -22.08 -2.41
N LYS A 116 -3.21 -22.59 -3.59
CA LYS A 116 -2.44 -22.55 -4.85
C LYS A 116 -2.46 -21.14 -5.42
#